data_AF-A0A2V2CUH8-F1
#
_entry.id   AF-A0A2V2CUH8-F1
#
_cell.length_a   1.000
_cell.length_b   1.000
_cell.length_c   1.000
_cell.angle_alpha   90.00
_cell.angle_beta   90.00
_cell.angle_gamma   90.00
#
_symmetry.space_group_name_H-M   'P 1'
#
loop_
_entity.id
_entity.type
_entity.pdbx_description
1 polymer ?
#
loop_
_entity_poly.entity_id
_entity_poly.type
_entity_poly.pdbx_seq_one_letter_code
_entity_poly.pdbx_strand_id
1 'polypeptide(L)'
;MWTLEEIREEYDRLDRYLGIDTRLIRLSFSKKMRRQHGVCCFRGDRPTEIRLADFLRADDDAMLDTARHEYAHAAAALLTGRRHGHDAVWKDICVRIGCKPERLAGTTAAQEAKNAGCGYLVRCKTCGAESRYLRRGAVVRSIAQGRQDCRCRRCGGRTFTLERMRADGL
;
A
#
# COMPACT_ATOMS: atom_id res chain seq x y z
N MET A 1 18.30 7.77 7.53
CA MET A 1 16.83 7.76 7.71
C MET A 1 16.32 9.05 7.11
N TRP A 2 15.48 8.96 6.09
CA TRP A 2 15.06 10.11 5.30
C TRP A 2 14.41 11.21 6.14
N THR A 3 14.74 12.44 5.79
CA THR A 3 14.23 13.69 6.33
C THR A 3 13.34 14.39 5.30
N LEU A 4 12.58 15.39 5.75
CA LEU A 4 11.79 16.20 4.82
C LEU A 4 12.67 17.08 3.93
N GLU A 5 13.88 17.41 4.38
CA GLU A 5 14.85 18.20 3.64
C GLU A 5 15.41 17.41 2.46
N GLU A 6 15.88 16.18 2.67
CA GLU A 6 16.35 15.30 1.59
C GLU A 6 15.27 15.02 0.53
N ILE A 7 14.01 14.86 0.94
CA ILE A 7 12.89 14.72 0.00
C ILE A 7 12.63 16.03 -0.76
N ARG A 8 12.77 17.18 -0.08
CA ARG A 8 12.62 18.48 -0.73
C ARG A 8 13.72 18.72 -1.76
N GLU A 9 14.97 18.38 -1.44
CA GLU A 9 16.09 18.46 -2.38
C GLU A 9 15.85 17.60 -3.63
N GLU A 10 15.31 16.39 -3.45
CA GLU A 10 14.92 15.55 -4.58
C GLU A 10 13.81 16.18 -5.41
N TYR A 11 12.81 16.79 -4.77
CA TYR A 11 11.75 17.51 -5.50
C TYR A 11 12.29 18.74 -6.22
N ASP A 12 13.21 19.50 -5.62
CA ASP A 12 13.84 20.66 -6.25
C ASP A 12 14.72 20.24 -7.45
N ARG A 13 15.34 19.06 -7.39
CA ARG A 13 16.03 18.45 -8.55
C ARG A 13 15.04 18.13 -9.67
N LEU A 14 13.90 17.53 -9.35
CA LEU A 14 12.87 17.16 -10.32
C LEU A 14 12.14 18.38 -10.90
N ASP A 15 11.92 19.41 -10.09
CA ASP A 15 11.33 20.69 -10.50
C ASP A 15 12.18 21.35 -11.58
N ARG A 16 13.50 21.38 -11.38
CA ARG A 16 14.46 21.83 -12.41
C ARG A 16 14.44 20.96 -13.66
N TYR A 17 14.30 19.65 -13.50
CA TYR A 17 14.26 18.70 -14.62
C TYR A 17 12.98 18.82 -15.47
N LEU A 18 11.83 19.11 -14.83
CA LEU A 18 10.53 19.19 -15.49
C LEU A 18 10.11 20.63 -15.85
N GLY A 19 10.80 21.65 -15.32
CA GLY A 19 10.44 23.06 -15.51
C GLY A 19 9.18 23.47 -14.76
N ILE A 20 8.95 22.93 -13.56
CA ILE A 20 7.80 23.24 -12.69
C ILE A 20 8.26 23.72 -11.30
N ASP A 21 7.32 24.15 -10.46
CA ASP A 21 7.59 24.60 -9.09
C ASP A 21 6.61 23.97 -8.10
N THR A 22 7.15 23.16 -7.17
CA THR A 22 6.40 22.46 -6.12
C THR A 22 6.69 23.00 -4.72
N ARG A 23 7.41 24.12 -4.58
CA ARG A 23 7.84 24.66 -3.27
C ARG A 23 6.67 25.03 -2.36
N LEU A 24 5.54 25.45 -2.92
CA LEU A 24 4.34 25.81 -2.16
C LEU A 24 3.50 24.59 -1.74
N ILE A 25 3.81 23.39 -2.24
CA ILE A 25 3.14 22.17 -1.83
C ILE A 25 3.72 21.74 -0.49
N ARG A 26 2.87 21.66 0.54
CA ARG A 26 3.29 21.22 1.87
C ARG A 26 3.80 19.78 1.81
N LEU A 27 4.89 19.48 2.49
CA LEU A 27 5.43 18.13 2.62
C LEU A 27 5.43 17.71 4.09
N SER A 28 4.95 16.51 4.41
CA SER A 28 4.96 16.01 5.79
C SER A 28 5.04 14.49 5.89
N PHE A 29 5.52 14.00 7.03
CA PHE A 29 5.44 12.58 7.40
C PHE A 29 4.18 12.31 8.24
N SER A 30 3.56 11.15 8.02
CA SER A 30 2.39 10.69 8.76
C SER A 30 2.67 9.41 9.53
N LYS A 31 2.59 9.49 10.87
CA LYS A 31 2.63 8.32 11.76
C LYS A 31 1.33 7.50 11.76
N LYS A 32 0.24 8.07 11.22
CA LYS A 32 -1.08 7.44 11.18
C LYS A 32 -1.29 6.60 9.92
N MET A 33 -0.53 6.85 8.86
CA MET A 33 -0.59 6.03 7.64
C MET A 33 -0.05 4.64 7.94
N ARG A 34 -0.89 3.62 7.70
CA ARG A 34 -0.57 2.20 7.96
C ARG A 34 -0.92 1.26 6.80
N ARG A 35 -1.70 1.75 5.83
CA ARG A 35 -2.22 0.98 4.69
C ARG A 35 -1.84 1.55 3.34
N GLN A 36 -1.30 2.77 3.32
CA GLN A 36 -0.86 3.49 2.14
C GLN A 36 0.50 4.10 2.46
N HIS A 37 1.37 4.15 1.45
CA HIS A 37 2.75 4.61 1.55
C HIS A 37 2.86 6.13 1.37
N GLY A 38 2.09 6.69 0.45
CA GLY A 38 2.04 8.12 0.16
C GLY A 38 0.61 8.61 -0.12
N VAL A 39 0.44 9.92 -0.20
CA VAL A 39 -0.69 10.57 -0.86
C VAL A 39 -0.36 12.01 -1.27
N CYS A 40 -0.68 12.38 -2.50
CA CYS A 40 -0.80 13.76 -2.98
C CYS A 40 -2.25 14.26 -2.82
N CYS A 41 -2.43 15.30 -2.00
CA CYS A 41 -3.69 15.96 -1.71
C CYS A 41 -3.92 17.13 -2.68
N PHE A 42 -5.19 17.34 -3.06
CA PHE A 42 -5.58 18.35 -4.02
C PHE A 42 -6.74 19.21 -3.50
N ARG A 43 -6.79 20.47 -3.94
CA ARG A 43 -7.98 21.34 -3.90
C ARG A 43 -8.38 21.65 -5.33
N GLY A 44 -9.44 20.99 -5.81
CA GLY A 44 -9.74 20.95 -7.25
C GLY A 44 -8.60 20.28 -8.01
N ASP A 45 -8.06 20.96 -9.02
CA ASP A 45 -6.92 20.50 -9.80
C ASP A 45 -5.56 20.90 -9.22
N ARG A 46 -5.53 21.73 -8.18
CA ARG A 46 -4.27 22.23 -7.59
C ARG A 46 -3.76 21.28 -6.50
N PRO A 47 -2.52 20.76 -6.59
CA PRO A 47 -1.91 20.00 -5.51
C PRO A 47 -1.59 20.92 -4.31
N THR A 48 -1.83 20.45 -3.09
CA THR A 48 -1.70 21.26 -1.86
C THR A 48 -0.78 20.65 -0.82
N GLU A 49 -0.73 19.33 -0.70
CA GLU A 49 0.11 18.64 0.28
C GLU A 49 0.52 17.27 -0.24
N ILE A 50 1.77 16.86 -0.02
CA ILE A 50 2.21 15.47 -0.14
C ILE A 50 2.50 14.94 1.26
N ARG A 51 1.93 13.78 1.58
CA ARG A 51 2.15 13.08 2.86
C ARG A 51 2.76 11.72 2.61
N LEU A 52 3.84 11.42 3.31
CA LEU A 52 4.55 10.15 3.21
C LEU A 52 4.46 9.41 4.54
N ALA A 53 4.38 8.08 4.50
CA ALA A 53 4.28 7.29 5.72
C ALA A 53 5.63 7.30 6.48
N ASP A 54 5.60 7.62 7.77
CA ASP A 54 6.80 7.77 8.60
C ASP A 54 7.64 6.47 8.68
N PHE A 55 6.99 5.30 8.56
CA PHE A 55 7.67 4.01 8.60
C PHE A 55 8.54 3.72 7.37
N LEU A 56 8.39 4.46 6.27
CA LEU A 56 9.21 4.26 5.06
C LEU A 56 10.60 4.88 5.21
N ARG A 57 10.82 5.75 6.21
CA ARG A 57 12.05 6.56 6.30
C ARG A 57 13.33 5.75 6.48
N ALA A 58 13.21 4.48 6.84
CA ALA A 58 14.33 3.55 7.00
C ALA A 58 14.59 2.68 5.76
N ASP A 59 13.78 2.81 4.71
CA ASP A 59 13.85 2.02 3.49
C ASP A 59 14.08 2.98 2.31
N ASP A 60 15.32 3.02 1.81
CA ASP A 60 15.74 4.03 0.82
C ASP A 60 14.99 3.88 -0.50
N ASP A 61 14.89 2.65 -1.01
CA ASP A 61 14.20 2.36 -2.27
C ASP A 61 12.71 2.65 -2.16
N ALA A 62 12.06 2.16 -1.08
CA ALA A 62 10.63 2.37 -0.91
C ALA A 62 10.28 3.84 -0.64
N MET A 63 11.12 4.56 0.11
CA MET A 63 10.91 5.99 0.35
C MET A 63 11.05 6.79 -0.94
N LEU A 64 12.15 6.60 -1.68
CA LEU A 64 12.43 7.38 -2.88
C LEU A 64 11.39 7.12 -3.98
N ASP A 65 11.03 5.85 -4.20
CA ASP A 65 9.98 5.48 -5.16
C ASP A 65 8.62 6.09 -4.76
N THR A 66 8.24 5.98 -3.49
CA THR A 66 6.97 6.56 -2.99
C THR A 66 6.96 8.09 -3.10
N ALA A 67 8.05 8.76 -2.72
CA ALA A 67 8.14 10.21 -2.79
C ALA A 67 7.99 10.68 -4.25
N ARG A 68 8.73 10.06 -5.18
CA ARG A 68 8.61 10.34 -6.61
C ARG A 68 7.22 10.01 -7.16
N HIS A 69 6.59 8.93 -6.71
CA HIS A 69 5.23 8.56 -7.10
C HIS A 69 4.20 9.64 -6.74
N GLU A 70 4.25 10.15 -5.50
CA GLU A 70 3.35 11.21 -5.07
C GLU A 70 3.69 12.57 -5.72
N TYR A 71 4.98 12.82 -5.97
CA TYR A 71 5.43 13.96 -6.77
C TYR A 71 4.89 13.90 -8.20
N ALA A 72 4.90 12.75 -8.87
CA ALA A 72 4.38 12.58 -10.23
C ALA A 72 2.90 13.00 -10.34
N HIS A 73 2.09 12.77 -9.30
CA HIS A 73 0.72 13.27 -9.25
C HIS A 73 0.67 14.80 -9.26
N ALA A 74 1.51 15.47 -8.46
CA ALA A 74 1.59 16.93 -8.45
C ALA A 74 2.12 17.48 -9.78
N ALA A 75 3.21 16.90 -10.30
CA ALA A 75 3.83 17.29 -11.55
C ALA A 75 2.88 17.17 -12.74
N ALA A 76 2.15 16.06 -12.84
CA ALA A 76 1.14 15.87 -13.89
C ALA A 76 0.10 16.99 -13.87
N ALA A 77 -0.35 17.39 -12.69
CA ALA A 77 -1.33 18.46 -12.56
C ALA A 77 -0.78 19.85 -12.88
N LEU A 78 0.47 20.14 -12.50
CA LEU A 78 1.11 21.41 -12.82
C LEU A 78 1.42 21.54 -14.32
N LEU A 79 1.85 20.45 -14.97
CA LEU A 79 2.18 20.44 -16.39
C LEU A 79 0.95 20.55 -17.30
N THR A 80 -0.17 19.97 -16.90
CA THR A 80 -1.39 19.90 -17.74
C THR A 80 -2.49 20.87 -17.32
N GLY A 81 -2.39 21.44 -16.11
CA GLY A 81 -3.43 22.26 -15.50
C GLY A 81 -4.61 21.49 -14.93
N ARG A 82 -4.59 20.15 -14.89
CA ARG A 82 -5.70 19.32 -14.36
C ARG A 82 -5.23 18.13 -13.54
N ARG A 83 -6.05 17.62 -12.62
CA ARG A 83 -5.68 16.45 -11.82
C ARG A 83 -5.67 15.16 -12.65
N HIS A 84 -4.61 14.38 -12.50
CA HIS A 84 -4.46 13.06 -13.11
C HIS A 84 -4.48 11.93 -12.08
N GLY A 85 -5.18 10.84 -12.42
CA GLY A 85 -5.05 9.55 -11.74
C GLY A 85 -3.83 8.79 -12.27
N HIS A 86 -3.83 7.46 -12.16
CA HIS A 86 -2.78 6.58 -12.73
C HIS A 86 -2.93 6.38 -14.26
N ASP A 87 -3.18 7.47 -15.00
CA ASP A 87 -3.38 7.46 -16.44
C ASP A 87 -2.06 7.56 -17.23
N ALA A 88 -2.14 7.64 -18.57
CA ALA A 88 -0.97 7.66 -19.44
C ALA A 88 -0.04 8.86 -19.17
N VAL A 89 -0.58 10.04 -18.83
CA VAL A 89 0.22 11.23 -18.54
C VAL A 89 1.02 11.03 -17.25
N TRP A 90 0.36 10.54 -16.21
CA TRP A 90 1.03 10.26 -14.94
C TRP A 90 2.10 9.17 -15.10
N LYS A 91 1.80 8.10 -15.86
CA LYS A 91 2.75 7.01 -16.11
C LYS A 91 4.00 7.48 -16.87
N ASP A 92 3.83 8.33 -17.88
CA ASP A 92 4.96 8.94 -18.61
C ASP A 92 5.88 9.70 -17.65
N ILE A 93 5.28 10.53 -16.78
CA ILE A 93 6.04 11.30 -15.79
C ILE A 93 6.78 10.37 -14.83
N CYS A 94 6.14 9.31 -14.32
CA CYS A 94 6.79 8.32 -13.45
C CYS A 94 8.06 7.74 -14.08
N VAL A 95 7.96 7.31 -15.35
CA VAL A 95 9.11 6.76 -16.10
C VAL A 95 10.21 7.81 -16.23
N ARG A 96 9.86 9.05 -16.57
CA ARG A 96 10.83 10.15 -16.75
C ARG A 96 11.58 10.52 -15.47
N ILE A 97 10.90 10.52 -14.32
CA ILE A 97 11.51 10.90 -13.03
C ILE A 97 12.12 9.72 -12.27
N GLY A 98 11.98 8.51 -12.81
CA GLY A 98 12.57 7.29 -12.24
C GLY A 98 11.82 6.74 -11.03
N CYS A 99 10.49 6.64 -11.12
CA CYS A 99 9.68 5.82 -10.21
C CYS A 99 8.79 4.84 -10.98
N LYS A 100 8.26 3.84 -10.26
CA LYS A 100 7.45 2.79 -10.88
C LYS A 100 6.08 3.35 -11.32
N PRO A 101 5.65 3.15 -12.58
CA PRO A 101 4.35 3.58 -13.09
C PRO A 101 3.21 2.64 -12.66
N GLU A 102 3.29 2.12 -11.43
CA GLU A 102 2.38 1.13 -10.87
C GLU A 102 1.60 1.75 -9.72
N ARG A 103 0.29 1.49 -9.67
CA ARG A 103 -0.56 2.02 -8.59
C ARG A 103 -0.19 1.44 -7.22
N LEU A 104 0.24 0.18 -7.19
CA LEU A 104 0.59 -0.53 -5.97
C LEU A 104 2.12 -0.54 -5.88
N ALA A 105 2.65 0.02 -4.80
CA ALA A 105 4.00 -0.30 -4.41
C ALA A 105 4.09 -1.82 -4.17
N GLY A 106 5.22 -2.42 -4.55
CA GLY A 106 5.55 -3.78 -4.15
C GLY A 106 5.39 -3.94 -2.63
N THR A 107 5.01 -5.12 -2.16
CA THR A 107 4.97 -5.39 -0.72
C THR A 107 6.38 -5.22 -0.15
N THR A 108 6.56 -4.36 0.86
CA THR A 108 7.88 -4.23 1.52
C THR A 108 8.20 -5.51 2.29
N ALA A 109 9.48 -5.78 2.58
CA ALA A 109 9.87 -6.94 3.40
C ALA A 109 9.13 -7.02 4.75
N ALA A 110 8.76 -5.88 5.35
CA ALA A 110 7.94 -5.83 6.56
C ALA A 110 6.47 -6.23 6.32
N GLN A 111 5.91 -5.92 5.14
CA GLN A 111 4.58 -6.36 4.71
C GLN A 111 4.60 -7.80 4.21
N GLU A 112 5.66 -8.24 3.53
CA GLU A 112 5.90 -9.61 3.13
C GLU A 112 6.12 -10.50 4.33
N ALA A 113 6.96 -10.16 5.31
CA ALA A 113 7.08 -10.93 6.56
C ALA A 113 5.76 -11.05 7.33
N LYS A 114 4.85 -10.08 7.16
CA LYS A 114 3.50 -10.13 7.73
C LYS A 114 2.52 -10.98 6.90
N ASN A 115 2.76 -11.13 5.59
CA ASN A 115 1.93 -11.87 4.63
C ASN A 115 2.51 -13.26 4.29
N ALA A 116 3.78 -13.49 4.58
CA ALA A 116 4.52 -14.69 4.27
C ALA A 116 4.19 -15.77 5.31
N GLY A 117 3.55 -16.81 4.82
CA GLY A 117 3.92 -18.14 5.25
C GLY A 117 2.98 -18.86 6.22
N CYS A 118 1.73 -18.41 6.40
CA CYS A 118 0.75 -19.18 7.15
C CYS A 118 -0.65 -19.18 6.53
N GLY A 119 -0.89 -20.09 5.60
CA GLY A 119 -2.25 -20.45 5.20
C GLY A 119 -3.00 -21.07 6.38
N TYR A 120 -4.32 -20.94 6.41
CA TYR A 120 -5.18 -21.57 7.39
C TYR A 120 -6.13 -22.52 6.69
N LEU A 121 -6.14 -23.78 7.11
CA LEU A 121 -7.14 -24.76 6.68
C LEU A 121 -8.23 -24.83 7.76
N VAL A 122 -9.45 -24.54 7.35
CA VAL A 122 -10.65 -24.68 8.18
C VAL A 122 -11.43 -25.90 7.70
N ARG A 123 -11.71 -26.84 8.59
CA ARG A 123 -12.53 -28.02 8.28
C ARG A 123 -13.78 -28.05 9.14
N CYS A 124 -14.94 -28.23 8.54
CA CYS A 124 -16.19 -28.43 9.26
C CYS A 124 -16.17 -29.77 10.00
N LYS A 125 -16.44 -29.77 11.31
CA LYS A 125 -16.49 -31.00 12.11
C LYS A 125 -17.69 -31.89 11.77
N THR A 126 -18.75 -31.34 11.18
CA THR A 126 -19.98 -32.08 10.86
C THR A 126 -19.90 -32.81 9.52
N CYS A 127 -19.44 -32.15 8.46
CA CYS A 127 -19.49 -32.72 7.09
C CYS A 127 -18.13 -32.81 6.40
N GLY A 128 -17.03 -32.45 7.09
CA GLY A 128 -15.67 -32.54 6.58
C GLY A 128 -15.30 -31.48 5.53
N ALA A 129 -16.22 -30.60 5.13
CA ALA A 129 -15.96 -29.58 4.12
C ALA A 129 -14.79 -28.67 4.54
N GLU A 130 -13.91 -28.39 3.58
CA GLU A 130 -12.69 -27.61 3.77
C GLU A 130 -12.81 -26.19 3.21
N SER A 131 -12.08 -25.25 3.80
CA SER A 131 -11.94 -23.88 3.31
C SER A 131 -10.55 -23.37 3.64
N ARG A 132 -9.86 -22.80 2.65
CA ARG A 132 -8.50 -22.28 2.79
C ARG A 132 -8.50 -20.77 2.91
N TYR A 133 -7.74 -20.23 3.86
CA TYR A 133 -7.59 -18.79 4.07
C TYR A 133 -6.11 -18.42 4.08
N LEU A 134 -5.73 -17.43 3.26
CA LEU A 134 -4.34 -16.98 3.18
C LEU A 134 -3.90 -16.15 4.41
N ARG A 135 -4.85 -15.65 5.20
CA ARG A 135 -4.60 -14.72 6.31
C ARG A 135 -5.50 -14.98 7.51
N ARG A 136 -5.08 -14.53 8.69
CA ARG A 136 -5.86 -14.59 9.95
C ARG A 136 -7.00 -13.53 9.98
N GLY A 137 -7.91 -13.62 9.01
CA GLY A 137 -9.07 -12.74 8.85
C GLY A 137 -10.18 -12.98 9.88
N ALA A 138 -11.35 -12.35 9.69
CA ALA A 138 -12.47 -12.44 10.64
C ALA A 138 -12.91 -13.87 10.94
N VAL A 139 -13.08 -14.71 9.90
CA VAL A 139 -13.48 -16.12 10.03
C VAL A 139 -12.45 -16.93 10.82
N VAL A 140 -11.17 -16.83 10.43
CA VAL A 140 -10.07 -17.52 11.12
C VAL A 140 -9.96 -17.09 12.58
N ARG A 141 -10.11 -15.79 12.88
CA ARG A 141 -10.11 -15.28 14.26
C ARG A 141 -11.29 -15.80 15.07
N SER A 142 -12.49 -15.79 14.50
CA SER A 142 -13.71 -16.31 15.12
C SER A 142 -13.51 -17.78 15.53
N ILE A 143 -13.06 -18.61 14.59
CA ILE A 143 -12.86 -20.05 14.83
C ILE A 143 -11.72 -20.28 15.83
N ALA A 144 -10.61 -19.56 15.72
CA ALA A 144 -9.51 -19.65 16.68
C ALA A 144 -9.91 -19.26 18.11
N GLN A 145 -10.92 -18.40 18.27
CA GLN A 145 -11.49 -17.99 19.55
C GLN A 145 -12.63 -18.92 20.01
N GLY A 146 -12.92 -19.99 19.27
CA GLY A 146 -14.00 -20.93 19.58
C GLY A 146 -15.41 -20.37 19.37
N ARG A 147 -15.55 -19.23 18.68
CA ARG A 147 -16.85 -18.60 18.41
C ARG A 147 -17.63 -19.34 17.33
N GLN A 148 -18.95 -19.37 17.46
CA GLN A 148 -19.87 -20.09 16.58
C GLN A 148 -20.56 -19.19 15.54
N ASP A 149 -19.95 -18.04 15.24
CA ASP A 149 -20.49 -17.02 14.34
C ASP A 149 -20.47 -17.46 12.86
N CYS A 150 -19.71 -18.52 12.55
CA CYS A 150 -19.55 -19.05 11.21
C CYS A 150 -20.46 -20.27 10.98
N ARG A 151 -21.01 -20.40 9.77
CA ARG A 151 -21.79 -21.57 9.35
C ARG A 151 -21.18 -22.22 8.13
N CYS A 152 -21.13 -23.55 8.12
CA CYS A 152 -20.67 -24.32 6.98
C CYS A 152 -21.67 -24.14 5.84
N ARG A 153 -21.22 -23.69 4.67
CA ARG A 153 -22.08 -23.52 3.49
C ARG A 153 -22.70 -24.84 3.00
N ARG A 154 -22.07 -25.99 3.30
CA ARG A 154 -22.52 -27.32 2.86
C ARG A 154 -23.59 -27.93 3.77
N CYS A 155 -23.45 -27.81 5.09
CA CYS A 155 -24.33 -28.51 6.05
C CYS A 155 -24.93 -27.64 7.14
N GLY A 156 -24.62 -26.34 7.17
CA GLY A 156 -25.06 -25.42 8.23
C GLY A 156 -24.35 -25.58 9.58
N GLY A 157 -23.48 -26.59 9.76
CA GLY A 157 -22.72 -26.82 10.99
C GLY A 157 -21.88 -25.62 11.41
N ARG A 158 -21.76 -25.39 12.73
CA ARG A 158 -21.12 -24.21 13.34
C ARG A 158 -19.75 -24.48 13.98
N THR A 159 -19.31 -25.74 13.98
CA THR A 159 -18.07 -26.16 14.61
C THR A 159 -17.03 -26.53 13.57
N PHE A 160 -15.80 -26.07 13.80
CA PHE A 160 -14.71 -26.20 12.84
C PHE A 160 -13.39 -26.56 13.55
N THR A 161 -12.50 -27.25 12.85
CA THR A 161 -11.07 -27.29 13.20
C THR A 161 -10.33 -26.25 12.38
N LEU A 162 -9.23 -25.76 12.94
CA LEU A 162 -8.37 -24.75 12.32
C LEU A 162 -6.92 -25.22 12.41
N GLU A 163 -6.27 -25.33 11.26
CA GLU A 163 -4.87 -25.70 11.13
C GLU A 163 -4.08 -24.59 10.44
N ARG A 164 -2.84 -24.35 10.89
CA ARG A 164 -1.92 -23.37 10.29
C ARG A 164 -0.95 -24.12 9.38
N MET A 165 -1.04 -23.90 8.07
CA MET A 165 -0.18 -24.52 7.06
C MET A 165 1.08 -23.68 6.86
N ARG A 166 2.25 -24.32 6.79
CA ARG A 166 3.52 -23.67 6.39
C ARG A 166 3.59 -23.55 4.86
N ALA A 167 4.49 -22.69 4.37
CA ALA A 167 4.65 -22.38 2.94
C ALA A 167 5.13 -23.57 2.08
N ASP A 168 5.66 -24.63 2.69
CA ASP A 168 6.37 -25.72 2.01
C ASP A 168 5.44 -26.81 1.43
N GLY A 169 4.21 -26.44 1.06
CA GLY A 169 3.19 -27.39 0.60
C GLY A 169 2.20 -26.82 -0.43
N LEU A 170 2.68 -25.91 -1.27
CA LEU A 170 2.03 -25.46 -2.50
C LEU A 170 2.95 -25.74 -3.69
#